data_AF-A0A4Y2M719-F1
#
_entry.id   AF-A0A4Y2M719-F1
#
_cell.length_a   1.000
_cell.length_b   1.000
_cell.length_c   1.000
_cell.angle_alpha   90.00
_cell.angle_beta   90.00
_cell.angle_gamma   90.00
#
_symmetry.space_group_name_H-M   'P 1'
#
loop_
_entity.id
_entity.type
_entity.pdbx_description
1 polymer ?
#
loop_
_entity_poly.entity_id
_entity_poly.type
_entity_poly.pdbx_seq_one_letter_code
_entity_poly.pdbx_strand_id
1 'polypeptide(L)'
;MASSNSKSTNETARKIFKIFLTNPRKTVSWVKAHAGNMGNERAHQLAKDAAQQGQPYSLIKLPKPHIKVLLRKRMLEEWQTSWKNSDTGRKIYNIMPSVSVRPTNWIREDVIFFSQYGRPFPCLPEKISPV
;
A
#
# COMPACT_ATOMS: atom_id res chain seq x y z
N MET A 1 -14.92 -23.80 26.34
CA MET A 1 -13.63 -24.52 26.26
C MET A 1 -12.87 -24.02 25.05
N ALA A 2 -11.56 -23.81 25.16
CA ALA A 2 -10.75 -23.41 24.01
C ALA A 2 -10.58 -24.59 23.06
N SER A 3 -10.84 -24.40 21.76
CA SER A 3 -10.60 -25.41 20.72
C SER A 3 -9.42 -25.00 19.85
N SER A 4 -8.57 -25.97 19.49
CA SER A 4 -7.44 -25.74 18.60
C SER A 4 -7.93 -25.56 17.16
N ASN A 5 -7.49 -24.50 16.46
CA ASN A 5 -7.67 -24.37 15.02
C ASN A 5 -6.38 -24.73 14.29
N SER A 6 -6.28 -25.99 13.85
CA SER A 6 -5.13 -26.53 13.12
C SER A 6 -4.91 -25.91 11.73
N LYS A 7 -5.88 -25.16 11.20
CA LYS A 7 -5.82 -24.50 9.89
C LYS A 7 -5.26 -23.08 9.93
N SER A 8 -4.93 -22.54 11.11
CA SER A 8 -4.36 -21.19 11.19
C SER A 8 -2.90 -21.18 10.73
N THR A 9 -2.63 -20.43 9.65
CA THR A 9 -1.28 -20.19 9.13
C THR A 9 -0.45 -19.26 10.04
N ASN A 10 -1.08 -18.56 10.98
CA ASN A 10 -0.41 -17.59 11.85
C ASN A 10 0.30 -18.29 13.02
N GLU A 11 1.63 -18.22 13.06
CA GLU A 11 2.46 -18.85 14.10
C GLU A 11 2.16 -18.33 15.52
N THR A 12 1.95 -17.01 15.67
CA THR A 12 1.61 -16.39 16.96
C THR A 12 0.29 -16.92 17.49
N ALA A 13 -0.73 -17.02 16.63
CA ALA A 13 -2.02 -17.58 17.01
C ALA A 13 -1.88 -19.03 17.50
N ARG A 14 -1.08 -19.87 16.82
CA ARG A 14 -0.83 -21.26 17.24
C ARG A 14 -0.16 -21.34 18.62
N LYS A 15 0.83 -20.48 18.88
CA LYS A 15 1.49 -20.40 20.19
C LYS A 15 0.49 -20.03 21.29
N ILE A 16 -0.36 -19.05 21.04
CA ILE A 16 -1.41 -18.61 21.98
C ILE A 16 -2.40 -19.76 22.27
N PHE A 17 -2.88 -20.47 21.24
CA PHE A 17 -3.78 -21.62 21.44
C PHE A 17 -3.14 -22.72 22.28
N LYS A 18 -1.86 -23.04 22.06
CA LYS A 18 -1.13 -24.04 22.88
C LYS A 18 -1.15 -23.66 24.37
N ILE A 19 -0.91 -22.39 24.69
CA ILE A 19 -0.89 -21.90 26.08
C ILE A 19 -2.27 -22.07 26.74
N PHE A 20 -3.36 -21.77 26.02
CA PHE A 20 -4.71 -21.93 26.53
C PHE A 20 -5.10 -23.40 26.74
N LEU A 21 -4.69 -24.30 25.85
CA LEU A 21 -4.94 -25.74 26.02
C LEU A 21 -4.20 -26.32 27.23
N THR A 22 -2.98 -25.84 27.51
CA THR A 22 -2.21 -26.27 28.69
C THR A 22 -2.76 -25.71 30.01
N ASN A 23 -3.60 -24.65 29.97
CA ASN A 23 -4.09 -23.95 31.16
C ASN A 23 -5.62 -23.76 31.13
N PRO A 24 -6.42 -24.82 31.34
CA PRO A 24 -7.87 -24.77 31.16
C PRO A 24 -8.61 -23.84 32.14
N ARG A 25 -7.96 -23.41 33.23
CA ARG A 25 -8.52 -22.46 34.21
C ARG A 25 -8.40 -20.99 33.78
N LYS A 26 -7.60 -20.68 32.75
CA LYS A 26 -7.43 -19.31 32.26
C LYS A 26 -8.60 -18.97 31.34
N THR A 27 -9.32 -17.91 31.67
CA THR A 27 -10.42 -17.38 30.87
C THR A 27 -9.98 -16.12 30.14
N VAL A 28 -10.56 -15.89 28.97
CA VAL A 28 -10.39 -14.65 28.21
C VAL A 28 -11.76 -14.02 28.07
N SER A 29 -11.85 -12.76 28.42
CA SER A 29 -13.03 -11.94 28.20
C SER A 29 -12.64 -10.68 27.45
N TRP A 30 -13.57 -10.16 26.66
CA TRP A 30 -13.42 -8.85 26.06
C TRP A 30 -13.82 -7.78 27.08
N VAL A 31 -12.97 -6.78 27.25
CA VAL A 31 -13.22 -5.63 28.13
C VAL A 31 -13.21 -4.37 27.29
N LYS A 32 -14.20 -3.51 27.49
CA LYS A 32 -14.31 -2.24 26.77
C LYS A 32 -13.16 -1.30 27.14
N ALA A 33 -12.57 -0.65 26.14
CA ALA A 33 -11.55 0.38 26.35
C ALA A 33 -12.16 1.66 26.97
N HIS A 34 -11.36 2.37 27.79
CA HIS A 34 -11.73 3.65 28.42
C HIS A 34 -13.00 3.58 29.27
N ALA A 35 -13.20 2.44 29.94
CA ALA A 35 -14.33 2.20 30.83
C ALA A 35 -13.95 2.33 32.31
N GLY A 36 -12.73 2.80 32.64
CA GLY A 36 -12.27 2.99 34.01
C GLY A 36 -11.65 1.76 34.66
N ASN A 37 -11.30 0.73 33.87
CA ASN A 37 -10.73 -0.53 34.36
C ASN A 37 -9.22 -0.39 34.59
N MET A 38 -8.79 0.04 35.78
CA MET A 38 -7.38 0.35 36.10
C MET A 38 -6.31 -0.56 35.44
N GLY A 39 -6.52 -1.89 35.42
CA GLY A 39 -5.60 -2.82 34.75
C GLY A 39 -5.53 -2.68 33.22
N ASN A 40 -6.67 -2.49 32.54
CA ASN A 40 -6.75 -2.29 31.10
C ASN A 40 -6.19 -0.92 30.70
N GLU A 41 -6.52 0.13 31.45
CA GLU A 41 -5.97 1.48 31.28
C GLU A 41 -4.44 1.49 31.46
N ARG A 42 -3.91 0.76 32.47
CA ARG A 42 -2.46 0.60 32.65
C ARG A 42 -1.82 -0.19 31.52
N ALA A 43 -2.43 -1.27 31.06
CA ALA A 43 -1.93 -2.05 29.92
C ALA A 43 -1.88 -1.21 28.63
N HIS A 44 -2.90 -0.36 28.40
CA HIS A 44 -2.94 0.57 27.28
C HIS A 44 -1.82 1.60 27.35
N GLN A 45 -1.56 2.15 28.54
CA GLN A 45 -0.47 3.11 28.72
C GLN A 45 0.90 2.46 28.45
N LEU A 46 1.14 1.25 28.98
CA LEU A 46 2.37 0.50 28.71
C LEU A 46 2.56 0.21 27.22
N ALA A 47 1.48 -0.13 26.51
CA ALA A 47 1.54 -0.34 25.06
C ALA A 47 1.89 0.95 24.30
N LYS A 48 1.37 2.11 24.74
CA LYS A 48 1.73 3.42 24.17
C LYS A 48 3.19 3.77 24.41
N ASP A 49 3.67 3.59 25.63
CA ASP A 49 5.05 3.89 25.99
C ASP A 49 6.01 3.01 25.19
N ALA A 50 5.71 1.72 25.04
CA ALA A 50 6.48 0.78 24.22
C ALA A 50 6.46 1.16 22.73
N ALA A 51 5.33 1.63 22.20
CA ALA A 51 5.25 2.10 20.81
C ALA A 51 6.10 3.36 20.57
N GLN A 52 6.25 4.23 21.58
CA GLN A 52 7.09 5.42 21.52
C GLN A 52 8.59 5.11 21.68
N GLN A 53 8.93 4.05 22.41
CA GLN A 53 10.31 3.59 22.60
C GLN A 53 10.86 2.78 21.42
N GLY A 54 10.01 2.36 20.48
CA GLY A 54 10.47 1.79 19.22
C GLY A 54 11.29 2.82 18.41
N GLN A 55 12.25 2.34 17.62
CA GLN A 55 12.96 3.18 16.63
C GLN A 55 11.92 4.03 15.88
N PRO A 56 11.94 5.37 15.99
CA PRO A 56 11.05 6.20 15.22
C PRO A 56 11.38 5.90 13.76
N TYR A 57 10.41 5.36 13.01
CA TYR A 57 10.47 5.49 11.56
C TYR A 57 10.75 6.96 11.30
N SER A 58 11.84 7.25 10.59
CA SER A 58 12.28 8.60 10.30
C SER A 58 11.06 9.39 9.86
N LEU A 59 10.64 10.31 10.72
CA LEU A 59 9.42 11.08 10.52
C LEU A 59 9.72 11.97 9.32
N ILE A 60 9.41 11.49 8.11
CA ILE A 60 9.55 12.29 6.90
C ILE A 60 8.56 13.44 7.11
N LYS A 61 9.08 14.60 7.52
CA LYS A 61 8.33 15.84 7.80
C LYS A 61 7.68 16.44 6.54
N LEU A 62 7.52 15.66 5.48
CA LEU A 62 6.87 16.08 4.26
C LEU A 62 5.45 15.54 4.28
N PRO A 63 4.44 16.41 4.20
CA PRO A 63 3.06 15.96 4.00
C PRO A 63 3.00 14.95 2.85
N LYS A 64 2.32 13.82 3.05
CA LYS A 64 2.07 12.81 2.01
C LYS A 64 1.70 13.39 0.62
N PRO A 65 0.85 14.44 0.49
CA PRO A 65 0.57 15.04 -0.82
C PRO A 65 1.83 15.60 -1.50
N HIS A 66 2.75 16.20 -0.75
CA HIS A 66 3.98 16.78 -1.29
C HIS A 66 4.89 15.70 -1.88
N ILE A 67 5.09 14.59 -1.16
CA ILE A 67 5.87 13.44 -1.65
C ILE A 67 5.21 12.87 -2.92
N LYS A 68 3.88 12.74 -2.92
CA LYS A 68 3.14 12.21 -4.07
C LYS A 68 3.30 13.10 -5.32
N VAL A 69 3.30 14.42 -5.15
CA VAL A 69 3.53 15.38 -6.24
C VAL A 69 4.96 15.27 -6.77
N LEU A 70 5.96 15.23 -5.89
CA LEU A 70 7.36 15.09 -6.28
C LEU A 70 7.63 13.80 -7.06
N LEU A 71 7.12 12.66 -6.57
CA LEU A 71 7.27 11.37 -7.24
C LEU A 71 6.60 11.35 -8.61
N ARG A 72 5.38 11.90 -8.70
CA ARG A 72 4.67 12.03 -9.99
C ARG A 72 5.44 12.89 -10.99
N LYS A 73 6.01 14.00 -10.53
CA LYS A 73 6.81 14.88 -11.38
C LYS A 73 8.05 14.16 -11.93
N ARG A 74 8.85 13.53 -11.05
CA ARG A 74 10.04 12.78 -11.46
C ARG A 74 9.71 11.65 -12.44
N MET A 75 8.68 10.87 -12.13
CA MET A 75 8.24 9.77 -13.00
C MET A 75 7.80 10.27 -14.38
N LEU A 76 7.10 11.40 -14.46
CA LEU A 76 6.69 11.98 -15.74
C LEU A 76 7.88 12.48 -16.55
N GLU A 77 8.88 13.08 -15.89
CA GLU A 77 10.12 13.55 -16.52
C GLU A 77 10.95 12.38 -17.09
N GLU A 78 11.12 11.32 -16.31
CA GLU A 78 11.80 10.09 -16.75
C GLU A 78 11.06 9.43 -17.92
N TRP A 79 9.73 9.32 -17.82
CA TRP A 79 8.90 8.75 -18.86
C TRP A 79 8.93 9.58 -20.14
N GLN A 80 8.88 10.91 -20.04
CA GLN A 80 9.00 11.81 -21.17
C GLN A 80 10.37 11.69 -21.85
N THR A 81 11.43 11.52 -21.07
CA THR A 81 12.79 11.34 -21.58
C THR A 81 12.91 10.01 -22.31
N SER A 82 12.35 8.93 -21.75
CA SER A 82 12.26 7.63 -22.43
C SER A 82 11.47 7.74 -23.73
N TRP A 83 10.33 8.45 -23.74
CA TRP A 83 9.51 8.66 -24.94
C TRP A 83 10.24 9.43 -26.04
N LYS A 84 11.00 10.47 -25.68
CA LYS A 84 11.85 11.24 -26.62
C LYS A 84 12.97 10.39 -27.21
N ASN A 85 13.57 9.51 -26.42
CA ASN A 85 14.74 8.74 -26.82
C ASN A 85 14.40 7.37 -27.44
N SER A 86 13.14 6.94 -27.42
CA SER A 86 12.72 5.64 -27.96
C SER A 86 12.51 5.70 -29.47
N ASP A 87 13.13 4.78 -30.21
CA ASP A 87 12.94 4.66 -31.66
C ASP A 87 11.70 3.83 -32.05
N THR A 88 11.13 3.10 -31.09
CA THR A 88 9.87 2.36 -31.27
C THR A 88 8.67 3.29 -31.10
N GLY A 89 7.73 3.26 -32.04
CA GLY A 89 6.51 4.08 -31.93
C GLY A 89 6.67 5.53 -32.37
N ARG A 90 7.71 5.88 -33.15
CA ARG A 90 7.95 7.25 -33.66
C ARG A 90 6.78 7.87 -34.42
N LYS A 91 6.00 7.06 -35.14
CA LYS A 91 4.76 7.52 -35.78
C LYS A 91 3.74 8.06 -34.76
N ILE A 92 3.67 7.43 -33.59
CA ILE A 92 2.81 7.85 -32.47
C ILE A 92 3.42 9.07 -31.78
N TYR A 93 4.74 9.12 -31.61
CA TYR A 93 5.43 10.30 -31.06
C TYR A 93 5.15 11.58 -31.89
N ASN A 94 5.10 11.47 -33.21
CA ASN A 94 4.78 12.62 -34.08
C ASN A 94 3.36 13.16 -33.87
N ILE A 95 2.42 12.31 -33.44
CA ILE A 95 1.04 12.68 -33.12
C ILE A 95 0.94 13.15 -31.67
N MET A 96 1.67 12.51 -30.76
CA MET A 96 1.67 12.77 -29.33
C MET A 96 3.09 12.79 -28.76
N PRO A 97 3.80 13.92 -28.88
CA PRO A 97 5.19 14.01 -28.44
C PRO A 97 5.32 14.14 -26.91
N SER A 98 4.22 14.51 -26.24
CA SER A 98 4.18 14.71 -24.80
C SER A 98 3.45 13.59 -24.06
N VAL A 99 4.02 13.17 -22.93
CA VAL A 99 3.40 12.21 -22.03
C VAL A 99 2.56 12.94 -20.99
N SER A 100 1.45 12.33 -20.55
CA SER A 100 0.54 12.98 -19.63
C SER A 100 -0.02 12.03 -18.58
N VAL A 101 -0.45 12.56 -17.45
CA VAL A 101 -1.05 11.75 -16.36
C VAL A 101 -2.57 11.60 -16.59
N ARG A 102 -3.16 12.42 -17.44
CA ARG A 102 -4.58 12.36 -17.76
C ARG A 102 -4.78 11.40 -18.93
N PRO A 103 -5.78 10.51 -18.88
CA PRO A 103 -6.15 9.77 -20.08
C PRO A 103 -6.60 10.78 -21.14
N THR A 104 -5.95 10.78 -22.28
CA THR A 104 -6.44 11.51 -23.45
C THR A 104 -7.72 10.82 -23.93
N ASN A 105 -8.69 11.57 -24.46
CA ASN A 105 -9.98 11.07 -24.97
C ASN A 105 -9.80 10.23 -26.26
N TRP A 106 -9.02 9.17 -26.21
CA TRP A 106 -8.87 8.24 -27.32
C TRP A 106 -10.14 7.40 -27.47
N ILE A 107 -10.63 7.29 -28.69
CA ILE A 107 -11.68 6.32 -29.01
C ILE A 107 -11.07 4.90 -29.03
N ARG A 108 -11.91 3.90 -28.82
CA ARG A 108 -11.49 2.50 -28.64
C ARG A 108 -10.71 1.98 -29.85
N GLU A 109 -11.07 2.45 -31.03
CA GLU A 109 -10.49 2.07 -32.32
C GLU A 109 -9.02 2.53 -32.41
N ASP A 110 -8.72 3.76 -31.99
CA ASP A 110 -7.36 4.28 -31.95
C ASP A 110 -6.51 3.49 -30.95
N VAL A 111 -7.07 3.18 -29.78
CA VAL A 111 -6.40 2.37 -28.75
C VAL A 111 -6.00 1.00 -29.33
N ILE A 112 -6.91 0.34 -30.02
CA ILE A 112 -6.66 -0.97 -30.64
C ILE A 112 -5.63 -0.84 -31.78
N PHE A 113 -5.74 0.19 -32.62
CA PHE A 113 -4.80 0.44 -33.74
C PHE A 113 -3.36 0.63 -33.24
N PHE A 114 -3.17 1.39 -32.17
CA PHE A 114 -1.85 1.65 -31.61
C PHE A 114 -1.33 0.53 -30.68
N SER A 115 -2.21 -0.27 -30.06
CA SER A 115 -1.80 -1.38 -29.17
C SER A 115 -1.37 -2.66 -29.92
N GLN A 116 -1.78 -2.83 -31.18
CA GLN A 116 -1.46 -4.02 -32.01
C GLN A 116 0.07 -4.24 -32.20
N TYR A 117 0.89 -3.21 -32.01
CA TYR A 117 2.35 -3.28 -32.08
C TYR A 117 3.05 -3.41 -30.72
N GLY A 118 2.29 -3.60 -29.64
CA GLY A 118 2.82 -4.01 -28.34
C GLY A 118 3.77 -3.02 -27.67
N ARG A 119 3.28 -1.89 -27.14
CA ARG A 119 3.72 -1.27 -25.87
C ARG A 119 2.88 -0.03 -25.51
N PRO A 120 2.83 0.35 -24.21
CA PRO A 120 1.71 1.08 -23.62
C PRO A 120 1.73 2.58 -23.92
N PHE A 121 0.54 3.15 -23.87
CA PHE A 121 0.19 4.54 -24.11
C PHE A 121 1.05 5.55 -23.31
N PRO A 122 1.20 6.78 -23.82
CA PRO A 122 1.88 7.88 -23.13
C PRO A 122 1.16 8.38 -21.87
N CYS A 123 0.12 7.66 -21.40
CA CYS A 123 -0.61 7.97 -20.19
C CYS A 123 -0.33 6.97 -19.06
N LEU A 124 -0.08 7.48 -17.87
CA LEU A 124 0.06 6.65 -16.68
C LEU A 124 -1.29 6.00 -16.33
N PRO A 125 -1.41 4.66 -16.20
CA PRO A 125 -2.65 4.06 -15.73
C PRO A 125 -2.95 4.56 -14.31
N GLU A 126 -4.15 5.10 -14.11
CA GLU A 126 -4.60 5.75 -12.87
C GLU A 126 -4.64 4.79 -11.66
N LYS A 127 -4.50 3.48 -11.89
CA LYS A 127 -4.56 2.45 -10.85
C LYS A 127 -3.23 1.73 -10.70
N ILE A 128 -2.34 2.31 -9.91
CA ILE A 128 -1.49 1.54 -9.00
C ILE A 128 -1.85 1.99 -7.59
N SER A 129 -2.99 1.49 -7.11
CA SER A 129 -3.27 1.46 -5.67
C SER A 129 -2.44 0.33 -5.07
N PRO A 130 -1.64 0.58 -4.02
CA PRO A 130 -0.96 -0.49 -3.30
C PRO A 130 -2.01 -1.28 -2.52
N VAL A 131 -2.08 -2.58 -2.80
CA VAL A 131 -2.55 -3.60 -1.85
C VAL A 131 -1.32 -4.14 -1.15
#